data_AF-K1UP25-F1
#
_entry.id   AF-K1UP25-F1
#
_cell.length_a   1.000
_cell.length_b   1.000
_cell.length_c   1.000
_cell.angle_alpha   90.00
_cell.angle_beta   90.00
_cell.angle_gamma   90.00
#
_symmetry.space_group_name_H-M   'P 1'
#
loop_
_entity.id
_entity.type
_entity.pdbx_description
1 polymer ?
#
loop_
_entity_poly.entity_id
_entity_poly.type
_entity_poly.pdbx_seq_one_letter_code
_entity_poly.pdbx_strand_id
1 'polypeptide(L)'
;MECAIRTIRKINFNMGAIKVEDTKRIRFSNMAKFMFNEDQAIIFNRLNGQWIKVPKQCYDILELCNKEGLSWSALSESLADDEDREYMKQLIKLLDSMNCLYNDDEKIIENISFAITHRCNLKCIHCMVNAAFGQSDKEHFDTKTICAFLDKIVAANPKNITLTGGVAFAEIRL
;
A
#
# COMPACT_ATOMS: atom_id res chain seq x y z
N MET A 1 20.09 -2.70 -30.33
CA MET A 1 19.60 -2.39 -28.96
C MET A 1 19.62 -0.89 -28.60
N GLU A 2 19.65 0.04 -29.57
CA GLU A 2 19.54 1.50 -29.26
C GLU A 2 18.36 2.21 -29.95
N CYS A 3 17.54 1.52 -30.75
CA CYS A 3 16.57 2.19 -31.62
C CYS A 3 15.19 2.45 -30.96
N ALA A 4 14.73 1.60 -30.03
CA ALA A 4 13.38 1.72 -29.46
C ALA A 4 13.27 2.74 -28.30
N ILE A 5 14.37 2.99 -27.57
CA ILE A 5 14.35 3.85 -26.36
C ILE A 5 14.31 5.35 -26.71
N ARG A 6 14.72 5.74 -27.92
CA ARG A 6 14.79 7.17 -28.32
C ARG A 6 13.46 7.79 -28.75
N THR A 7 12.42 7.00 -29.03
CA THR A 7 11.15 7.54 -29.58
C THR A 7 10.17 8.00 -28.49
N ILE A 8 10.34 7.60 -27.23
CA ILE A 8 9.39 7.92 -26.13
C ILE A 8 9.59 9.34 -25.56
N ARG A 9 10.61 10.10 -25.98
CA ARG A 9 10.90 11.45 -25.47
C ARG A 9 10.00 12.59 -25.99
N LYS A 10 8.89 12.29 -26.67
CA LYS A 10 7.89 13.31 -27.07
C LYS A 10 6.47 12.75 -26.98
N ILE A 11 5.99 12.46 -25.78
CA ILE A 11 4.55 12.26 -25.56
C ILE A 11 4.03 13.55 -24.90
N ASN A 12 3.51 14.46 -25.73
CA ASN A 12 2.71 15.59 -25.28
C ASN A 12 1.35 15.06 -24.82
N PHE A 13 1.06 15.13 -23.52
CA PHE A 13 -0.25 14.83 -22.96
C PHE A 13 -1.26 15.88 -23.44
N ASN A 14 -2.10 15.51 -24.40
CA ASN A 14 -3.29 16.26 -24.73
C ASN A 14 -4.46 15.62 -23.97
N MET A 15 -4.93 16.30 -22.91
CA MET A 15 -6.08 15.88 -22.12
C MET A 15 -7.37 16.06 -22.93
N GLY A 16 -7.75 15.00 -23.66
CA GLY A 16 -9.05 14.85 -24.32
C GLY A 16 -9.84 13.72 -23.66
N ALA A 17 -11.05 14.05 -23.19
CA ALA A 17 -12.14 13.19 -22.70
C ALA A 17 -11.86 11.67 -22.59
N ILE A 18 -11.40 11.25 -21.41
CA ILE A 18 -11.23 9.82 -21.06
C ILE A 18 -12.58 9.27 -20.57
N LYS A 19 -13.10 8.24 -21.25
CA LYS A 19 -14.25 7.45 -20.78
C LYS A 19 -13.87 6.72 -19.49
N VAL A 20 -14.79 6.73 -18.52
CA VAL A 20 -14.57 6.61 -17.06
C VAL A 20 -14.19 5.20 -16.56
N GLU A 21 -13.87 4.22 -17.42
CA GLU A 21 -13.85 2.81 -17.00
C GLU A 21 -12.48 2.15 -16.73
N ASP A 22 -11.33 2.77 -17.02
CA ASP A 22 -10.01 2.13 -16.78
C ASP A 22 -8.95 3.11 -16.22
N THR A 23 -9.24 3.73 -15.07
CA THR A 23 -8.32 4.64 -14.37
C THR A 23 -7.38 3.93 -13.37
N LYS A 24 -7.54 2.62 -13.17
CA LYS A 24 -6.73 1.84 -12.22
C LYS A 24 -5.27 1.87 -12.65
N ARG A 25 -4.39 2.28 -11.73
CA ARG A 25 -2.95 2.35 -12.00
C ARG A 25 -2.35 0.96 -11.93
N ILE A 26 -1.48 0.64 -12.87
CA ILE A 26 -0.75 -0.63 -12.85
C ILE A 26 0.35 -0.49 -11.80
N ARG A 27 0.14 -1.11 -10.63
CA ARG A 27 1.13 -1.13 -9.54
C ARG A 27 1.28 -2.53 -8.96
N PHE A 28 2.51 -2.97 -8.73
CA PHE A 28 2.76 -4.28 -8.13
C PHE A 28 2.53 -4.27 -6.63
N SER A 29 1.84 -5.29 -6.10
CA SER A 29 1.61 -5.46 -4.67
C SER A 29 2.90 -5.78 -3.93
N ASN A 30 2.96 -5.52 -2.61
CA ASN A 30 4.11 -5.92 -1.77
C ASN A 30 4.33 -7.45 -1.74
N MET A 31 3.29 -8.21 -2.09
CA MET A 31 3.31 -9.67 -2.11
C MET A 31 3.90 -10.22 -3.40
N ALA A 32 3.84 -9.45 -4.50
CA ALA A 32 4.47 -9.80 -5.76
C ALA A 32 6.00 -9.79 -5.63
N LYS A 33 6.62 -10.86 -6.14
CA LYS A 33 8.06 -11.01 -6.29
C LYS A 33 8.40 -11.53 -7.67
N PHE A 34 9.64 -11.28 -8.05
CA PHE A 34 10.12 -11.46 -9.40
C PHE A 34 11.42 -12.29 -9.38
N MET A 35 11.51 -13.26 -10.28
CA MET A 35 12.76 -13.95 -10.60
C MET A 35 13.02 -13.81 -12.09
N PHE A 36 14.29 -13.74 -12.48
CA PHE A 36 14.70 -13.52 -13.85
C PHE A 36 15.65 -14.61 -14.30
N ASN A 37 15.43 -15.13 -15.51
CA ASN A 37 16.35 -16.04 -16.17
C ASN A 37 16.38 -15.72 -17.67
N GLU A 38 17.52 -15.22 -18.16
CA GLU A 38 17.70 -14.80 -19.56
C GLU A 38 16.57 -13.84 -20.00
N ASP A 39 15.78 -14.24 -21.00
CA ASP A 39 14.66 -13.48 -21.57
C ASP A 39 13.31 -13.80 -20.91
N GLN A 40 13.33 -14.43 -19.74
CA GLN A 40 12.13 -14.86 -19.02
C GLN A 40 12.09 -14.24 -17.63
N ALA A 41 10.89 -13.84 -17.21
CA ALA A 41 10.58 -13.38 -15.87
C ALA A 41 9.50 -14.26 -15.25
N ILE A 42 9.63 -14.58 -13.97
CA ILE A 42 8.62 -15.27 -13.18
C ILE A 42 8.06 -14.26 -12.18
N ILE A 43 6.75 -14.00 -12.26
CA ILE A 43 6.02 -13.15 -11.33
C ILE A 43 5.24 -14.07 -10.40
N PHE A 44 5.45 -13.96 -9.09
CA PHE A 44 4.76 -14.81 -8.12
C PHE A 44 4.28 -14.03 -6.90
N ASN A 45 3.13 -14.44 -6.37
CA ASN A 45 2.58 -13.89 -5.14
C ASN A 45 3.00 -14.78 -3.96
N ARG A 46 3.75 -14.21 -3.02
CA ARG A 46 4.27 -14.93 -1.85
C ARG A 46 3.19 -15.41 -0.87
N LEU A 47 2.01 -14.80 -0.89
CA LEU A 47 0.95 -15.10 0.07
C LEU A 47 0.18 -16.37 -0.33
N ASN A 48 -0.14 -16.53 -1.61
CA ASN A 48 -0.97 -17.63 -2.11
C ASN A 48 -0.17 -18.65 -2.96
N GLY A 49 1.10 -18.38 -3.25
CA GLY A 49 1.97 -19.27 -4.04
C GLY A 49 1.66 -19.31 -5.53
N GLN A 50 0.72 -18.50 -6.03
CA GLN A 50 0.42 -18.42 -7.46
C GLN A 50 1.57 -17.73 -8.19
N TRP A 51 1.89 -18.23 -9.38
CA TRP A 51 2.96 -17.70 -10.21
C TRP A 51 2.63 -17.79 -11.70
N ILE A 52 3.24 -16.91 -12.48
CA ILE A 52 3.21 -16.92 -13.93
C ILE A 52 4.62 -16.68 -14.47
N LYS A 53 4.94 -17.35 -15.58
CA LYS A 53 6.13 -17.09 -16.38
C LYS A 53 5.74 -16.21 -17.57
N VAL A 54 6.47 -15.13 -17.78
CA VAL A 54 6.28 -14.17 -18.88
C VAL A 54 7.62 -13.85 -19.56
N PRO A 55 7.60 -13.40 -20.83
CA PRO A 55 8.78 -12.80 -21.43
C PRO A 55 9.24 -11.58 -20.63
N LYS A 56 10.56 -11.41 -20.49
CA LYS A 56 11.15 -10.30 -19.72
C LYS A 56 10.70 -8.93 -20.24
N GLN A 57 10.55 -8.78 -21.55
CA GLN A 57 10.06 -7.56 -22.18
C GLN A 57 8.68 -7.12 -21.65
N CYS A 58 7.76 -8.07 -21.44
CA CYS A 58 6.44 -7.78 -20.90
C CYS A 58 6.54 -7.32 -19.43
N TYR A 59 7.43 -7.94 -18.66
CA TYR A 59 7.72 -7.48 -17.29
C TYR A 59 8.31 -6.07 -17.28
N ASP A 60 9.27 -5.78 -18.16
CA ASP A 60 9.93 -4.46 -18.23
C ASP A 60 8.91 -3.34 -18.54
N ILE A 61 7.93 -3.62 -19.42
CA ILE A 61 6.81 -2.71 -19.71
C ILE A 61 5.95 -2.49 -18.46
N LEU A 62 5.60 -3.56 -17.74
CA LEU A 62 4.81 -3.45 -16.51
C LEU A 62 5.58 -2.71 -15.40
N GLU A 63 6.89 -2.92 -15.28
CA GLU A 63 7.74 -2.20 -14.33
C GLU A 63 7.82 -0.71 -14.65
N LEU A 64 7.90 -0.35 -15.93
CA LEU A 64 7.81 1.04 -16.37
C LEU A 64 6.46 1.65 -15.98
N CYS A 65 5.36 0.95 -16.24
CA CYS A 65 4.03 1.41 -15.83
C CYS A 65 3.93 1.62 -14.32
N ASN A 66 4.51 0.72 -13.52
CA ASN A 66 4.55 0.82 -12.06
C ASN A 66 5.36 2.02 -11.57
N LYS A 67 6.49 2.35 -12.22
CA LYS A 67 7.32 3.51 -11.87
C LYS A 67 6.67 4.84 -12.23
N GLU A 68 6.11 4.92 -13.44
CA GLU A 68 5.48 6.14 -13.97
C GLU A 68 4.01 6.30 -13.50
N GLY A 69 3.45 5.26 -12.86
CA GLY A 69 2.07 5.26 -12.37
C GLY A 69 1.02 5.30 -13.48
N LEU A 70 1.29 4.60 -14.59
CA LEU A 70 0.42 4.55 -15.77
C LEU A 70 -0.81 3.65 -15.54
N SER A 71 -1.93 4.03 -16.14
CA SER A 71 -3.14 3.21 -16.24
C SER A 71 -3.12 2.31 -17.47
N TRP A 72 -4.06 1.36 -17.54
CA TRP A 72 -4.27 0.57 -18.75
C TRP A 72 -4.53 1.44 -19.98
N SER A 73 -5.35 2.49 -19.87
CA SER A 73 -5.64 3.40 -20.99
C SER A 73 -4.36 4.01 -21.58
N ALA A 74 -3.48 4.56 -20.75
CA ALA A 74 -2.22 5.17 -21.17
C ALA A 74 -1.25 4.15 -21.78
N LEU A 75 -1.19 2.93 -21.22
CA LEU A 75 -0.40 1.84 -21.80
C LEU A 75 -0.94 1.44 -23.18
N SER A 76 -2.25 1.26 -23.32
CA SER A 76 -2.88 0.79 -24.55
C SER A 76 -2.66 1.75 -25.74
N GLU A 77 -2.65 3.05 -25.48
CA GLU A 77 -2.35 4.08 -26.48
C GLU A 77 -0.87 4.08 -26.91
N SER A 78 0.02 3.60 -26.04
CA SER A 78 1.46 3.51 -26.29
C SER A 78 1.87 2.24 -27.05
N LEU A 79 1.00 1.23 -27.10
CA LEU A 79 1.22 -0.02 -27.84
C LEU A 79 0.79 0.16 -29.29
N ALA A 80 1.65 -0.28 -30.23
CA ALA A 80 1.44 -0.10 -31.66
C ALA A 80 0.45 -1.11 -32.25
N ASP A 81 0.56 -2.38 -31.83
CA ASP A 81 -0.14 -3.51 -32.44
C ASP A 81 -1.31 -4.01 -31.57
N ASP A 82 -2.41 -4.40 -32.22
CA ASP A 82 -3.62 -4.87 -31.52
C ASP A 82 -3.44 -6.24 -30.84
N GLU A 83 -2.56 -7.10 -31.37
CA GLU A 83 -2.19 -8.37 -30.74
C GLU A 83 -1.47 -8.15 -29.40
N ASP A 84 -0.50 -7.22 -29.37
CA ASP A 84 0.23 -6.86 -28.15
C ASP A 84 -0.70 -6.25 -27.09
N ARG A 85 -1.66 -5.42 -27.52
CA ARG A 85 -2.68 -4.87 -26.64
C ARG A 85 -3.50 -5.97 -25.99
N GLU A 86 -4.01 -6.92 -26.77
CA GLU A 86 -4.83 -8.00 -26.23
C GLU A 86 -4.02 -8.90 -25.27
N TYR A 87 -2.78 -9.24 -25.62
CA TYR A 87 -1.90 -10.02 -24.74
C TYR A 87 -1.64 -9.31 -23.40
N MET A 88 -1.25 -8.02 -23.44
CA MET A 88 -0.96 -7.25 -22.23
C MET A 88 -2.20 -7.06 -21.36
N LYS A 89 -3.37 -6.88 -21.98
CA LYS A 89 -4.65 -6.81 -21.27
C LYS A 89 -4.95 -8.09 -20.51
N GLN A 90 -4.77 -9.24 -21.14
CA GLN A 90 -4.95 -10.55 -20.50
C GLN A 90 -3.95 -10.77 -19.38
N LEU A 91 -2.69 -10.39 -19.59
CA LEU A 91 -1.65 -10.48 -18.56
C LEU A 91 -1.98 -9.63 -17.33
N ILE A 92 -2.42 -8.38 -17.51
CA ILE A 92 -2.81 -7.50 -16.41
C ILE A 92 -3.99 -8.09 -15.63
N LYS A 93 -5.03 -8.55 -16.34
CA LYS A 93 -6.18 -9.21 -15.70
C LYS A 93 -5.77 -10.44 -14.89
N LEU A 94 -4.86 -11.24 -15.43
CA LEU A 94 -4.36 -12.42 -14.74
C LEU A 94 -3.55 -12.04 -13.48
N LEU A 95 -2.66 -11.06 -13.59
CA LEU A 95 -1.91 -10.55 -12.44
C LEU A 95 -2.82 -9.94 -11.36
N ASP A 96 -3.89 -9.27 -11.76
CA ASP A 96 -4.92 -8.76 -10.85
C ASP A 96 -5.64 -9.91 -10.14
N SER A 97 -6.08 -10.93 -10.88
CA SER A 97 -6.71 -12.13 -10.32
C SER A 97 -5.80 -12.94 -9.38
N MET A 98 -4.48 -12.81 -9.54
CA MET A 98 -3.47 -13.42 -8.68
C MET A 98 -3.12 -12.56 -7.45
N ASN A 99 -3.76 -11.40 -7.26
CA ASN A 99 -3.41 -10.39 -6.25
C ASN A 99 -1.93 -9.92 -6.33
N CYS A 100 -1.35 -9.98 -7.54
CA CYS A 100 0.00 -9.47 -7.82
C CYS A 100 0.01 -7.94 -8.05
N LEU A 101 -1.15 -7.34 -8.30
CA LEU A 101 -1.31 -5.90 -8.44
C LEU A 101 -1.96 -5.31 -7.19
N TYR A 102 -1.64 -4.04 -6.89
CA TYR A 102 -2.39 -3.28 -5.90
C TYR A 102 -3.79 -3.02 -6.43
N ASN A 103 -4.79 -3.30 -5.60
CA ASN A 103 -6.00 -2.54 -5.68
C ASN A 103 -5.66 -1.15 -5.11
N ASP A 104 -5.97 -0.10 -5.87
CA ASP A 104 -5.87 1.29 -5.37
C ASP A 104 -6.83 1.54 -4.18
N ASP A 105 -7.57 0.52 -3.75
CA ASP A 105 -8.31 0.46 -2.50
C ASP A 105 -7.36 0.75 -1.32
N GLU A 106 -7.56 1.96 -0.79
CA GLU A 106 -7.13 2.55 0.48
C GLU A 106 -6.01 1.84 1.25
N LYS A 107 -4.96 2.58 1.62
CA LYS A 107 -3.98 2.12 2.62
C LYS A 107 -4.70 1.76 3.91
N ILE A 108 -5.05 0.49 4.07
CA ILE A 108 -5.72 0.00 5.27
C ILE A 108 -4.72 0.04 6.42
N ILE A 109 -5.02 0.84 7.43
CA ILE A 109 -4.23 0.84 8.66
C ILE A 109 -4.62 -0.42 9.44
N GLU A 110 -3.70 -1.37 9.60
CA GLU A 110 -4.07 -2.63 10.25
C GLU A 110 -4.20 -2.48 11.76
N ASN A 111 -3.25 -1.82 12.42
CA ASN A 111 -3.22 -1.73 13.87
C ASN A 111 -2.75 -0.35 14.31
N ILE A 112 -3.48 0.26 15.24
CA ILE A 112 -3.06 1.47 15.95
C ILE A 112 -2.96 1.16 17.44
N SER A 113 -1.78 1.38 18.02
CA SER A 113 -1.58 1.33 19.47
C SER A 113 -1.59 2.75 20.02
N PHE A 114 -2.59 3.06 20.84
CA PHE A 114 -2.77 4.38 21.44
C PHE A 114 -2.46 4.34 22.93
N ALA A 115 -1.35 4.95 23.34
CA ALA A 115 -0.95 5.07 24.73
C ALA A 115 -1.71 6.22 25.39
N ILE A 116 -2.74 5.89 26.19
CA ILE A 116 -3.65 6.89 26.77
C ILE A 116 -2.95 7.69 27.88
N THR A 117 -2.20 6.98 28.73
CA THR A 117 -1.56 7.55 29.91
C THR A 117 -0.15 7.02 30.06
N HIS A 118 0.75 7.86 30.60
CA HIS A 118 2.07 7.42 31.06
C HIS A 118 2.06 6.97 32.54
N ARG A 119 0.98 7.20 33.28
CA ARG A 119 0.86 6.82 34.69
C ARG A 119 0.63 5.32 34.85
N CYS A 120 1.28 4.75 35.84
CA CYS A 120 1.14 3.36 36.23
C CYS A 120 1.17 3.23 37.75
N ASN A 121 0.33 2.35 38.30
CA ASN A 121 0.38 2.01 39.72
C ASN A 121 1.50 1.00 40.06
N LEU A 122 2.24 0.52 39.05
CA LEU A 122 3.34 -0.43 39.18
C LEU A 122 4.61 0.11 38.51
N LYS A 123 5.78 -0.28 39.03
CA LYS A 123 7.09 0.06 38.47
C LYS A 123 7.84 -1.21 38.08
N CYS A 124 7.42 -1.83 36.98
CA CYS A 124 8.02 -3.06 36.52
C CYS A 124 9.45 -2.80 35.99
N ILE A 125 10.42 -3.60 36.45
CA ILE A 125 11.83 -3.48 36.04
C ILE A 125 12.04 -3.72 34.54
N HIS A 126 11.12 -4.42 33.89
CA HIS A 126 11.13 -4.75 32.46
C HIS A 126 10.19 -3.85 31.63
N CYS A 127 9.71 -2.74 32.19
CA CYS A 127 8.79 -1.84 31.50
C CYS A 127 9.52 -1.01 30.44
N MET A 128 9.35 -1.34 29.15
CA MET A 128 10.00 -0.63 28.04
C MET A 128 9.64 0.86 27.95
N VAL A 129 8.46 1.24 28.45
CA VAL A 129 7.99 2.63 28.47
C VAL A 129 8.35 3.37 29.76
N ASN A 130 9.00 2.70 30.74
CA ASN A 130 9.39 3.25 32.04
C ASN A 130 8.29 4.12 32.66
N ALA A 131 7.08 3.55 32.75
CA ALA A 131 5.87 4.26 33.16
C ALA A 131 6.05 5.03 34.48
N ALA A 132 5.47 6.23 34.56
CA ALA A 132 5.52 7.07 35.75
C ALA A 132 4.79 6.36 36.89
N PHE A 133 5.51 6.06 37.97
CA PHE A 133 4.94 5.36 39.13
C PHE A 133 4.20 6.33 40.05
N GLY A 134 2.95 6.01 40.38
CA GLY A 134 2.12 6.76 41.32
C GLY A 134 1.40 7.96 40.69
N GLN A 135 0.88 8.85 41.53
CA GLN A 135 0.24 10.09 41.09
C GLN A 135 1.32 11.13 40.75
N SER A 136 1.84 11.09 39.52
CA SER A 136 2.55 12.25 38.99
C SER A 136 1.54 13.28 38.50
N ASP A 137 1.60 14.51 39.04
CA ASP A 137 0.66 15.61 38.77
C ASP A 137 0.67 16.18 37.34
N LYS A 138 1.38 15.55 36.39
CA LYS A 138 1.55 16.07 35.04
C LYS A 138 1.07 15.08 34.00
N GLU A 139 -0.24 14.91 33.94
CA GLU A 139 -0.87 14.45 32.70
C GLU A 139 -1.10 15.64 31.79
N HIS A 140 -0.77 15.43 30.52
CA HIS A 140 -0.75 16.51 29.54
C HIS A 140 -2.10 16.73 28.88
N PHE A 141 -3.00 15.75 28.97
CA PHE A 141 -4.28 15.74 28.27
C PHE A 141 -5.42 15.40 29.21
N ASP A 142 -6.55 16.09 29.04
CA ASP A 142 -7.79 15.73 29.71
C ASP A 142 -8.57 14.67 28.91
N THR A 143 -9.59 14.09 29.55
CA THR A 143 -10.45 13.07 28.93
C THR A 143 -11.07 13.55 27.62
N LYS A 144 -11.45 14.85 27.54
CA LYS A 144 -12.05 15.42 26.32
C LYS A 144 -11.07 15.43 25.16
N THR A 145 -9.82 15.78 25.42
CA THR A 145 -8.74 15.81 24.41
C THR A 145 -8.38 14.41 23.95
N ILE A 146 -8.34 13.45 24.88
CA ILE A 146 -8.14 12.03 24.58
C ILE A 146 -9.26 11.49 23.68
N CYS A 147 -10.53 11.80 23.98
CA CYS A 147 -11.66 11.44 23.13
C CYS A 147 -11.53 12.05 21.72
N ALA A 148 -11.13 13.32 21.60
CA ALA A 148 -10.92 13.95 20.30
C ALA A 148 -9.78 13.33 19.48
N PHE A 149 -8.76 12.75 20.12
CA PHE A 149 -7.74 11.96 19.43
C PHE A 149 -8.27 10.60 18.98
N LEU A 150 -9.07 9.93 19.83
CA LEU A 150 -9.73 8.68 19.47
C LEU A 150 -10.66 8.86 18.27
N ASP A 151 -11.41 9.96 18.20
CA ASP A 151 -12.28 10.26 17.04
C ASP A 151 -11.47 10.32 15.73
N LYS A 152 -10.27 10.91 15.76
CA LYS A 152 -9.37 10.94 14.60
C LYS A 152 -8.83 9.56 14.23
N ILE A 153 -8.53 8.73 15.24
CA ILE A 153 -8.07 7.34 15.04
C ILE A 153 -9.19 6.51 14.41
N VAL A 154 -10.42 6.64 14.89
CA VAL A 154 -11.61 5.96 14.34
C VAL A 154 -11.90 6.43 12.93
N ALA A 155 -11.79 7.74 12.65
CA ALA A 155 -11.96 8.29 11.31
C ALA A 155 -10.93 7.75 10.30
N ALA A 156 -9.76 7.30 10.77
CA ALA A 156 -8.75 6.64 9.93
C ALA A 156 -9.07 5.16 9.64
N ASN A 157 -10.19 4.63 10.15
CA ASN A 157 -10.74 3.29 9.93
C ASN A 157 -9.72 2.14 10.04
N PRO A 158 -8.98 2.01 11.16
CA PRO A 158 -8.04 0.91 11.33
C PRO A 158 -8.76 -0.42 11.58
N LYS A 159 -8.15 -1.56 11.21
CA LYS A 159 -8.72 -2.88 11.53
C LYS A 159 -8.78 -3.14 13.03
N ASN A 160 -7.75 -2.73 13.78
CA ASN A 160 -7.69 -2.87 15.24
C ASN A 160 -7.14 -1.62 15.92
N ILE A 161 -7.70 -1.31 17.09
CA ILE A 161 -7.22 -0.25 18.00
C ILE A 161 -6.87 -0.89 19.34
N THR A 162 -5.62 -0.76 19.76
CA THR A 162 -5.14 -1.22 21.07
C THR A 162 -4.95 -0.02 21.98
N LEU A 163 -5.69 0.02 23.08
CA LEU A 163 -5.51 1.01 24.13
C LEU A 163 -4.43 0.52 25.11
N THR A 164 -3.37 1.31 25.28
CA THR A 164 -2.17 0.93 26.05
C THR A 164 -1.60 2.12 26.83
N GLY A 165 -0.37 2.02 27.34
CA GLY A 165 0.33 3.06 28.11
C GLY A 165 0.93 2.48 29.40
N GLY A 166 0.74 3.18 30.51
CA GLY A 166 0.87 2.59 31.84
C GLY A 166 -0.36 1.73 32.17
N VAL A 167 -1.15 2.11 33.18
CA VAL A 167 -2.43 1.45 33.44
C VAL A 167 -3.56 2.21 32.77
N ALA A 168 -4.09 1.66 31.68
CA ALA A 168 -5.21 2.27 30.94
C ALA A 168 -6.46 2.54 31.81
N PHE A 169 -6.65 1.78 32.90
CA PHE A 169 -7.75 1.96 33.85
C PHE A 169 -7.51 3.05 34.90
N ALA A 170 -6.30 3.62 35.01
CA ALA A 170 -6.03 4.69 35.97
C ALA A 170 -6.81 5.99 35.66
N GLU A 171 -7.35 6.10 34.43
CA GLU A 171 -8.06 7.27 33.93
C GLU A 171 -9.59 7.12 33.84
N ILE A 172 -10.10 5.89 33.98
CA ILE A 172 -11.53 5.62 34.01
C ILE A 172 -12.01 5.85 35.44
N ARG A 173 -12.25 7.12 35.79
CA ARG A 173 -13.16 7.45 36.89
C ARG A 173 -14.58 7.15 36.42
N LEU A 174 -15.11 5.98 36.80
CA LEU A 174 -16.55 5.73 36.85
C LEU A 174 -17.19 6.63 37.92
#